data_AF-A0A3D8LC24-F1
#
_entry.id   AF-A0A3D8LC24-F1
#
_cell.length_a   1.000
_cell.length_b   1.000
_cell.length_c   1.000
_cell.angle_alpha   90.00
_cell.angle_beta   90.00
_cell.angle_gamma   90.00
#
_symmetry.space_group_name_H-M   'P 1'
#
loop_
_entity.id
_entity.type
_entity.pdbx_description
1 polymer ?
#
loop_
_entity_poly.entity_id
_entity_poly.type
_entity_poly.pdbx_seq_one_letter_code
_entity_poly.pdbx_strand_id
1 'polypeptide(L)' 'MTKAEKKELKKEVREAYRQTGGGANIIEIILAILLPPLAVFLHDGIGTSFWISIILTLLFFLPGIIYALLVVTDTI' A
#
# COMPACT_ATOMS: atom_id res chain seq x y z
N MET A 1 33.37 0.06 20.65
CA MET A 1 32.16 0.71 20.11
C MET A 1 31.60 1.68 21.13
N THR A 2 31.88 2.95 20.90
CA THR A 2 31.34 4.09 21.63
C THR A 2 29.82 4.17 21.46
N LYS A 3 29.11 4.77 22.43
CA LYS A 3 27.64 4.89 22.42
C LYS A 3 27.10 5.69 21.21
N ALA A 4 27.95 6.49 20.57
CA ALA A 4 27.63 7.24 19.35
C ALA A 4 27.46 6.31 18.14
N GLU A 5 28.43 5.42 17.91
CA GLU A 5 28.41 4.44 16.80
C GLU A 5 27.16 3.55 16.83
N LYS A 6 26.73 3.11 18.03
CA LYS A 6 25.50 2.29 18.19
C LYS A 6 24.22 3.07 17.83
N LYS A 7 24.21 4.39 18.00
CA LYS A 7 23.05 5.24 17.72
C LYS A 7 22.94 5.51 16.21
N GLU A 8 24.07 5.74 15.56
CA GLU A 8 24.15 5.93 14.11
C GLU A 8 23.81 4.61 13.40
N LEU A 9 24.41 3.49 13.82
CA LEU A 9 24.09 2.16 13.31
C LEU A 9 22.60 1.82 13.47
N LYS A 10 21.98 2.13 14.61
CA LYS A 10 20.53 1.90 14.81
C LYS A 10 19.66 2.77 13.90
N LYS A 11 20.11 3.99 13.59
CA LYS A 11 19.41 4.89 12.66
C LYS A 11 19.52 4.37 11.23
N GLU A 12 20.72 4.04 10.78
CA GLU A 12 20.98 3.50 9.44
C GLU A 12 20.25 2.16 9.23
N VAL A 13 20.31 1.24 10.20
CA VAL A 13 19.58 -0.03 10.14
C VAL A 13 18.07 0.21 10.09
N ARG A 14 17.52 1.17 10.84
CA ARG A 14 16.09 1.49 10.81
C ARG A 14 15.65 2.09 9.47
N GLU A 15 16.48 2.92 8.86
CA GLU A 15 16.23 3.51 7.54
C GLU A 15 16.35 2.46 6.42
N ALA A 16 17.35 1.58 6.49
CA ALA A 16 17.48 0.42 5.60
C ALA A 16 16.30 -0.56 5.75
N TYR A 17 15.85 -0.84 6.97
CA TYR A 17 14.66 -1.67 7.21
C TYR A 17 13.37 -1.00 6.73
N ARG A 18 13.28 0.34 6.83
CA ARG A 18 12.15 1.14 6.32
C ARG A 18 12.07 1.05 4.79
N GLN A 19 13.23 1.04 4.11
CA GLN A 19 13.31 0.85 2.65
C GLN A 19 13.06 -0.60 2.22
N THR A 20 13.35 -1.58 3.07
CA THR A 20 13.13 -3.01 2.78
C THR A 20 11.67 -3.44 3.02
N GLY A 21 10.77 -2.52 3.39
CA GLY A 21 9.33 -2.75 3.60
C GLY A 21 8.53 -3.08 2.32
N GLY A 22 9.16 -3.50 1.23
CA GLY A 22 8.53 -3.77 -0.08
C GLY A 22 7.54 -4.94 -0.13
N GLY A 23 7.26 -5.58 1.00
CA GLY A 23 6.21 -6.61 1.11
C GLY A 23 4.80 -6.04 1.02
N ALA A 24 4.57 -4.81 1.50
CA ALA A 24 3.24 -4.18 1.46
C ALA A 24 2.75 -4.05 0.01
N ASN A 25 3.58 -3.53 -0.89
CA ASN A 25 3.22 -3.30 -2.29
C ASN A 25 2.77 -4.58 -3.03
N ILE A 26 3.49 -5.70 -2.86
CA ILE A 26 3.14 -6.95 -3.57
C ILE A 26 1.83 -7.54 -3.04
N ILE A 27 1.66 -7.52 -1.71
CA ILE A 27 0.46 -8.02 -1.06
C ILE A 27 -0.76 -7.15 -1.41
N GLU A 28 -0.58 -5.83 -1.45
CA GLU A 28 -1.61 -4.87 -1.87
C GLU A 28 -1.98 -5.01 -3.35
N ILE A 29 -1.02 -5.28 -4.23
CA ILE A 29 -1.29 -5.56 -5.66
C ILE A 29 -2.10 -6.86 -5.81
N ILE A 30 -1.72 -7.93 -5.10
CA ILE A 30 -2.46 -9.20 -5.13
C ILE A 30 -3.88 -8.99 -4.57
N LEU A 31 -4.01 -8.24 -3.47
CA LEU A 31 -5.30 -7.87 -2.90
C LEU A 31 -6.09 -6.98 -3.84
N ALA A 32 -5.47 -6.09 -4.61
CA ALA A 32 -6.16 -5.18 -5.53
C ALA A 32 -6.85 -5.93 -6.67
N ILE A 33 -6.28 -7.08 -7.07
CA ILE A 33 -6.85 -7.96 -8.10
C ILE A 33 -7.92 -8.89 -7.50
N LEU A 34 -7.67 -9.46 -6.31
CA LEU A 34 -8.57 -10.44 -5.70
C LEU A 34 -9.78 -9.78 -5.01
N LEU A 35 -9.54 -8.70 -4.27
CA LEU A 35 -10.50 -7.94 -3.46
C LEU A 35 -10.14 -6.43 -3.53
N PRO A 36 -10.51 -5.75 -4.63
CA PRO A 36 -10.17 -4.34 -4.87
C PRO A 36 -10.49 -3.40 -3.70
N PRO A 37 -11.65 -3.52 -3.01
CA PRO A 37 -11.97 -2.66 -1.86
C PRO A 37 -11.03 -2.87 -0.67
N LEU A 38 -10.54 -4.10 -0.43
CA LEU A 38 -9.64 -4.38 0.68
C LEU A 38 -8.24 -3.81 0.45
N ALA A 39 -7.73 -3.84 -0.78
CA ALA A 39 -6.45 -3.24 -1.10
C ALA A 39 -6.46 -1.71 -0.91
N VAL A 40 -7.51 -1.04 -1.41
CA VAL A 40 -7.67 0.41 -1.22
C VAL A 40 -7.88 0.75 0.25
N PHE A 41 -8.60 -0.09 1.01
CA PHE A 41 -8.73 0.10 2.46
C PHE A 41 -7.40 -0.06 3.21
N LEU A 42 -6.53 -0.99 2.79
CA LEU A 42 -5.24 -1.20 3.45
C LEU A 42 -4.22 -0.10 3.11
N HIS A 43 -4.28 0.42 1.89
CA HIS A 43 -3.38 1.46 1.39
C HIS A 43 -3.82 2.87 1.83
N ASP A 44 -5.11 3.18 1.70
CA ASP A 44 -5.66 4.54 1.80
C ASP A 44 -6.67 4.70 2.97
N GLY A 45 -7.07 3.60 3.62
CA GLY A 45 -8.03 3.61 4.73
C GLY A 45 -9.51 3.67 4.29
N ILE A 46 -10.41 4.00 5.24
CA ILE A 46 -11.85 4.24 4.94
C ILE A 46 -12.01 5.69 4.46
N GLY A 47 -11.56 5.96 3.24
CA GLY A 47 -11.68 7.25 2.59
C GLY A 47 -12.68 7.24 1.42
N THR A 48 -12.75 8.36 0.70
CA THR A 48 -13.54 8.47 -0.54
C THR A 48 -13.12 7.42 -1.58
N SER A 49 -11.82 7.10 -1.65
CA SER A 49 -11.25 6.08 -2.53
C SER A 49 -11.87 4.69 -2.32
N PHE A 50 -12.12 4.31 -1.05
CA PHE A 50 -12.76 3.03 -0.71
C PHE A 50 -14.20 2.95 -1.22
N TRP A 51 -14.98 4.03 -1.03
CA TRP A 51 -16.36 4.10 -1.51
C TRP A 51 -16.44 4.11 -3.04
N ILE A 52 -15.51 4.80 -3.71
CA ILE A 52 -15.38 4.77 -5.17
C ILE A 52 -15.09 3.34 -5.63
N SER A 53 -14.11 2.65 -5.03
CA SER A 53 -13.81 1.25 -5.36
C SER A 53 -15.01 0.33 -5.19
N ILE A 54 -15.82 0.50 -4.15
CA ILE A 54 -17.05 -0.29 -3.93
C ILE A 54 -18.10 -0.01 -5.01
N ILE A 55 -18.38 1.27 -5.29
CA ILE A 55 -19.36 1.64 -6.32
C ILE A 55 -18.91 1.12 -7.69
N LEU A 56 -17.62 1.24 -7.98
CA LEU A 56 -17.03 0.82 -9.25
C LEU A 56 -17.06 -0.70 -9.40
N THR A 57 -16.71 -1.46 -8.36
CA THR A 57 -16.85 -2.93 -8.36
C THR A 57 -18.30 -3.42 -8.48
N LEU A 58 -19.27 -2.68 -7.94
CA LEU A 58 -20.70 -2.99 -8.08
C LEU A 58 -21.28 -2.67 -9.47
N LEU A 59 -20.78 -1.62 -10.15
CA LEU A 59 -21.23 -1.26 -11.49
C LEU A 59 -20.55 -2.13 -12.57
N PHE A 60 -19.23 -2.34 -12.49
CA PHE A 60 -18.43 -3.18 -13.37
C PHE A 60 -17.12 -3.59 -12.66
N PHE A 61 -16.85 -4.89 -12.52
CA PHE A 61 -15.67 -5.39 -11.79
C PHE A 61 -14.31 -4.89 -12.35
N LEU A 62 -14.21 -4.74 -13.68
CA LEU A 62 -12.99 -4.30 -14.37
C LEU A 62 -12.50 -2.91 -13.97
N PRO A 63 -13.31 -1.83 -14.05
CA PRO A 63 -12.86 -0.49 -13.65
C PRO A 63 -12.51 -0.41 -12.16
N GLY A 64 -13.15 -1.22 -11.29
CA GLY A 64 -12.79 -1.34 -9.88
C GLY A 64 -11.34 -1.79 -9.66
N ILE A 65 -10.87 -2.78 -10.43
CA ILE A 65 -9.48 -3.26 -10.39
C ILE A 65 -8.50 -2.18 -10.88
N ILE A 66 -8.82 -1.50 -11.99
CA ILE A 66 -7.95 -0.45 -12.55
C ILE A 66 -7.76 0.68 -11.53
N TYR A 67 -8.84 1.14 -10.90
CA TYR A 67 -8.77 2.18 -9.88
C TYR A 67 -7.96 1.75 -8.66
N ALA A 68 -8.17 0.52 -8.16
CA ALA A 68 -7.39 0.00 -7.03
C ALA A 68 -5.88 -0.09 -7.34
N LEU A 69 -5.51 -0.51 -8.55
CA LEU A 69 -4.12 -0.54 -8.98
C LEU A 69 -3.51 0.87 -9.09
N LEU A 70 -4.26 1.86 -9.58
CA LEU A 70 -3.78 3.24 -9.67
C LEU A 70 -3.55 3.84 -8.28
N VAL A 71 -4.42 3.58 -7.30
CA VAL A 71 -4.25 4.02 -5.91
C VAL A 71 -3.04 3.34 -5.26
N VAL A 72 -2.93 2.00 -5.38
CA VAL A 72 -1.81 1.24 -4.77
C VAL A 72 -0.46 1.54 -5.42
N THR A 73 -0.45 1.94 -6.70
CA THR A 73 0.78 2.35 -7.41
C THR A 73 1.06 3.85 -7.24
N ASP A 74 0.31 4.56 -6.39
CA ASP A 74 0.47 6.01 -6.15
C ASP A 74 0.41 6.83 -7.46
N THR A 75 -0.39 6.36 -8.42
CA THR A 75 -0.53 7.00 -9.74
C THR A 75 -1.59 8.10 -9.73
N ILE A 76 -2.53 8.06 -8.77
CA ILE A 76 -3.60 9.05 -8.56
C ILE A 76 -3.74 9.41 -7.09
#